data_AF-A0A7S3TZN2-F1
#
_entry.id   AF-A0A7S3TZN2-F1
#
_cell.length_a   1.000
_cell.length_b   1.000
_cell.length_c   1.000
_cell.angle_alpha   90.00
_cell.angle_beta   90.00
_cell.angle_gamma   90.00
#
_symmetry.space_group_name_H-M   'P 1'
#
loop_
_entity.id
_entity.type
_entity.pdbx_description
1 polymer ?
#
loop_
_entity_poly.entity_id
_entity_poly.type
_entity_poly.pdbx_seq_one_letter_code
_entity_poly.pdbx_strand_id
1 'polypeptide(L)'
;NLLQTADFDIKKEAAWAISNAASGGAPNQVEYLVECQCIPPMVDLLSVSDAKIIGVALEALENILKVGKQKQQEQGLQDNPFAMLVEQADGLQKIEALQEDPNE
;
A
#
# COMPACT_ATOMS: atom_id res chain seq x y z
N ASN A 1 -3.58 -6.70 15.16
CA ASN A 1 -3.04 -6.25 13.86
C ASN A 1 -1.56 -5.94 14.06
N LEU A 2 -0.64 -6.83 13.67
CA LEU A 2 0.79 -6.71 14.02
C LEU A 2 1.44 -5.44 13.45
N LEU A 3 0.97 -4.97 12.29
CA LEU A 3 1.42 -3.72 11.69
C LEU A 3 1.13 -2.48 12.55
N GLN A 4 0.10 -2.52 13.39
CA GLN A 4 -0.26 -1.41 14.27
C GLN A 4 0.45 -1.50 15.63
N THR A 5 0.62 -2.71 16.18
CA THR A 5 1.01 -2.90 17.59
C THR A 5 2.37 -3.55 17.82
N ALA A 6 3.06 -4.06 16.79
CA ALA A 6 4.33 -4.77 16.97
C ALA A 6 5.55 -3.84 16.88
N ASP A 7 6.70 -4.32 17.38
CA ASP A 7 7.99 -3.65 17.23
C ASP A 7 8.33 -3.38 15.76
N PHE A 8 9.10 -2.33 15.52
CA PHE A 8 9.42 -1.83 14.18
C PHE A 8 9.96 -2.92 13.23
N ASP A 9 10.76 -3.85 13.75
CA ASP A 9 11.30 -4.97 12.96
C ASP A 9 10.21 -5.98 12.54
N ILE A 10 9.17 -6.18 13.35
CA ILE A 10 8.04 -7.03 12.98
C ILE A 10 7.15 -6.34 11.94
N LYS A 11 7.02 -5.00 12.01
CA LYS A 11 6.30 -4.22 10.99
C LYS A 11 6.99 -4.31 9.62
N LYS A 12 8.32 -4.32 9.59
CA LYS A 12 9.13 -4.53 8.37
C LYS A 12 8.82 -5.85 7.69
N GLU A 13 8.92 -6.96 8.43
CA GLU A 13 8.67 -8.30 7.90
C GLU A 13 7.21 -8.47 7.46
N ALA A 14 6.26 -7.88 8.20
CA ALA A 14 4.86 -7.87 7.82
C ALA A 14 4.61 -7.07 6.52
N ALA A 15 5.27 -5.93 6.36
CA ALA A 15 5.19 -5.13 5.13
C ALA A 15 5.77 -5.88 3.93
N TRP A 16 6.90 -6.55 4.14
CA TRP A 16 7.55 -7.34 3.10
C TRP A 16 6.67 -8.53 2.67
N ALA A 17 6.05 -9.23 3.63
CA ALA A 17 5.09 -10.29 3.34
C ALA A 17 3.87 -9.79 2.55
N ILE A 18 3.35 -8.61 2.89
CA ILE A 18 2.22 -8.00 2.17
C ILE A 18 2.62 -7.56 0.76
N SER A 19 3.80 -6.94 0.59
CA SER A 19 4.31 -6.57 -0.73
C SER A 19 4.43 -7.79 -1.63
N ASN A 20 5.06 -8.87 -1.13
CA ASN A 20 5.19 -10.11 -1.90
C ASN A 20 3.82 -10.72 -2.26
N ALA A 21 2.86 -10.69 -1.35
CA ALA A 21 1.50 -11.16 -1.60
C ALA A 21 0.74 -10.28 -2.61
N ALA A 22 0.99 -8.96 -2.60
CA ALA A 22 0.40 -8.02 -3.56
C ALA A 22 1.06 -8.12 -4.95
N SER A 23 2.37 -8.36 -5.03
CA SER A 23 3.12 -8.50 -6.28
C SER A 23 2.85 -9.84 -7.00
N GLY A 24 2.76 -10.94 -6.24
CA GLY A 24 2.60 -12.29 -6.80
C GLY A 24 1.19 -12.88 -6.71
N GLY A 25 0.28 -12.23 -5.98
CA GLY A 25 -1.07 -12.72 -5.75
C GLY A 25 -2.01 -12.53 -6.94
N ALA A 26 -2.96 -13.44 -7.08
CA ALA A 26 -4.08 -13.25 -8.00
C ALA A 26 -4.95 -12.05 -7.55
N PRO A 27 -5.68 -11.36 -8.46
CA PRO A 27 -6.47 -10.18 -8.13
C PRO A 27 -7.35 -10.35 -6.88
N ASN A 28 -8.07 -11.46 -6.79
CA ASN A 28 -8.91 -11.83 -5.64
C ASN A 28 -8.16 -11.92 -4.30
N GLN A 29 -6.89 -12.34 -4.31
CA GLN A 29 -6.06 -12.37 -3.09
C GLN A 29 -5.68 -10.94 -2.68
N VAL A 30 -5.38 -10.07 -3.64
CA VAL A 30 -5.09 -8.67 -3.39
C VAL A 30 -6.32 -7.96 -2.85
N GLU A 31 -7.51 -8.24 -3.38
CA GLU A 31 -8.76 -7.71 -2.83
C GLU A 31 -8.96 -8.12 -1.37
N TYR A 32 -8.70 -9.39 -1.04
CA TYR A 32 -8.78 -9.88 0.33
C TYR A 32 -7.79 -9.19 1.27
N LEU A 33 -6.57 -8.86 0.79
CA LEU A 33 -5.61 -8.07 1.57
C LEU A 33 -6.15 -6.67 1.87
N VAL A 34 -6.81 -6.05 0.89
CA VAL A 34 -7.46 -4.74 1.06
C VAL A 34 -8.60 -4.82 2.08
N GLU A 35 -9.43 -5.88 2.02
CA GLU A 35 -10.46 -6.15 3.03
C GLU A 35 -9.88 -6.33 4.44
N CYS A 36 -8.68 -6.90 4.55
CA CYS A 36 -7.92 -7.00 5.80
C CYS A 36 -7.31 -5.67 6.29
N GLN A 37 -7.65 -4.53 5.66
CA GLN A 37 -7.16 -3.20 6.02
C GLN A 37 -5.63 -3.07 5.93
N CYS A 38 -5.02 -3.64 4.87
CA CYS A 38 -3.58 -3.52 4.66
C CYS A 38 -3.14 -2.12 4.18
N ILE A 39 -4.04 -1.32 3.60
CA ILE A 39 -3.72 -0.02 2.99
C ILE A 39 -3.24 1.01 4.03
N PRO A 40 -3.98 1.34 5.11
CA PRO A 40 -3.53 2.37 6.05
C PRO A 40 -2.14 2.09 6.66
N PRO A 41 -1.83 0.84 7.08
CA PRO A 41 -0.49 0.52 7.53
C PRO A 41 0.60 0.67 6.46
N MET A 42 0.33 0.32 5.19
CA MET A 42 1.31 0.54 4.12
C MET A 42 1.55 2.04 3.89
N VAL A 43 0.50 2.84 3.98
CA VAL A 43 0.59 4.30 3.87
C VAL A 43 1.38 4.91 5.05
N ASP A 44 1.22 4.38 6.26
CA ASP A 44 2.02 4.81 7.42
C ASP A 44 3.51 4.52 7.27
N LEU A 45 3.87 3.45 6.56
CA LEU A 45 5.26 3.12 6.26
C LEU A 45 5.93 4.09 5.29
N LEU A 46 5.18 4.93 4.56
CA LEU A 46 5.74 5.98 3.73
C LEU A 46 6.36 7.13 4.55
N SER A 47 6.02 7.24 5.84
CA SER A 47 6.54 8.28 6.74
C SER A 47 7.76 7.85 7.56
N VAL A 48 8.33 6.68 7.30
CA VAL A 48 9.50 6.16 8.03
C VAL A 48 10.80 6.63 7.39
N SER A 49 11.88 6.72 8.16
CA SER A 49 13.19 7.21 7.66
C SER A 49 13.99 6.19 6.84
N ASP A 50 13.48 4.98 6.66
CA ASP A 50 14.19 3.88 6.00
C ASP A 50 13.72 3.74 4.56
N ALA A 51 14.55 4.22 3.62
CA ALA A 51 14.26 4.23 2.18
C ALA A 51 13.91 2.85 1.62
N LYS A 52 14.44 1.77 2.19
CA LYS A 52 14.10 0.40 1.75
C LYS A 52 12.65 0.07 2.08
N ILE A 53 12.19 0.46 3.27
CA ILE A 53 10.80 0.23 3.69
C ILE A 53 9.86 1.08 2.83
N ILE A 54 10.21 2.35 2.60
CA ILE A 54 9.43 3.23 1.72
C ILE A 54 9.28 2.59 0.34
N GLY A 55 10.38 2.08 -0.24
CA GLY A 55 10.33 1.37 -1.52
C GLY A 55 9.40 0.16 -1.53
N VAL A 56 9.45 -0.67 -0.48
CA VAL A 56 8.55 -1.84 -0.33
C VAL A 56 7.09 -1.42 -0.20
N ALA A 57 6.81 -0.37 0.56
CA ALA A 57 5.46 0.16 0.73
C ALA A 57 4.91 0.75 -0.57
N LEU A 58 5.73 1.49 -1.32
CA LEU A 58 5.37 2.02 -2.64
C LEU A 58 5.08 0.91 -3.65
N GLU A 59 5.92 -0.14 -3.69
CA GLU A 59 5.68 -1.30 -4.57
C GLU A 59 4.35 -2.00 -4.24
N ALA A 60 4.09 -2.24 -2.95
CA ALA A 60 2.85 -2.84 -2.49
C ALA A 60 1.63 -1.99 -2.89
N LEU A 61 1.68 -0.67 -2.66
CA LEU A 61 0.61 0.25 -3.02
C LEU A 61 0.41 0.34 -4.54
N GLU A 62 1.48 0.35 -5.32
CA GLU A 62 1.40 0.34 -6.79
C GLU A 62 0.66 -0.91 -7.29
N ASN A 63 0.99 -2.09 -6.76
CA ASN A 63 0.35 -3.33 -7.17
C ASN A 63 -1.12 -3.41 -6.72
N ILE A 64 -1.44 -2.94 -5.52
CA ILE A 64 -2.83 -2.77 -5.08
C ILE A 64 -3.57 -1.86 -6.05
N LEU A 65 -3.03 -0.69 -6.39
CA LEU A 65 -3.66 0.26 -7.30
C LEU A 65 -3.88 -0.32 -8.71
N LYS A 66 -2.94 -1.14 -9.22
CA LYS A 66 -3.09 -1.87 -10.49
C LYS A 66 -4.28 -2.81 -10.46
N VAL A 67 -4.45 -3.60 -9.39
CA VAL A 67 -5.61 -4.49 -9.23
C VAL A 67 -6.90 -3.68 -9.11
N GLY A 68 -6.88 -2.55 -8.37
CA GLY A 68 -8.03 -1.66 -8.28
C GLY A 68 -8.45 -1.08 -9.62
N LYS A 69 -7.49 -0.79 -10.51
CA LYS A 69 -7.75 -0.35 -11.88
C LYS A 69 -8.35 -1.45 -12.74
N GLN A 70 -7.91 -2.70 -12.56
CA GLN A 70 -8.55 -3.85 -13.21
C GLN A 70 -10.00 -4.01 -12.74
N LYS A 71 -10.24 -3.96 -11.42
CA LYS A 71 -11.58 -4.02 -10.84
C LYS A 71 -12.49 -2.89 -11.33
N GLN A 72 -11.95 -1.68 -11.46
CA GLN A 72 -12.65 -0.54 -12.05
C GLN A 72 -13.15 -0.85 -13.47
N GLN A 73 -12.29 -1.42 -14.32
CA GLN A 73 -12.65 -1.77 -15.70
C GLN A 73 -13.66 -2.92 -15.76
N GLU A 74 -13.47 -3.96 -14.96
CA GLU A 74 -14.34 -5.14 -14.93
C GLU A 74 -15.76 -4.82 -14.44
N GLN A 75 -15.87 -3.93 -13.44
CA GLN A 75 -17.14 -3.55 -12.84
C GLN A 75 -17.74 -2.26 -13.43
N GLY A 76 -17.04 -1.61 -14.37
CA GLY A 76 -17.49 -0.35 -14.98
C GLY A 76 -17.60 0.80 -13.97
N LEU A 77 -16.74 0.83 -12.95
CA LEU A 77 -16.73 1.89 -11.93
C LEU A 77 -16.16 3.19 -12.50
N GLN A 78 -16.68 4.32 -12.03
CA GLN A 78 -16.18 5.63 -12.44
C GLN A 78 -14.73 5.85 -11.99
N ASP A 79 -14.42 5.45 -10.75
CA ASP A 79 -13.13 5.67 -10.11
C ASP A 79 -12.51 4.35 -9.64
N ASN A 80 -11.20 4.34 -9.43
CA ASN A 80 -10.50 3.19 -8.89
C ASN A 80 -10.83 3.06 -7.38
N PRO A 81 -11.54 1.99 -6.94
CA PRO A 81 -11.99 1.87 -5.56
C PRO A 81 -10.83 1.81 -4.57
N PHE A 82 -9.66 1.28 -4.97
CA PHE A 82 -8.51 1.20 -4.09
C PHE A 82 -7.73 2.53 -4.03
N ALA A 83 -7.78 3.33 -5.09
CA ALA A 83 -7.24 4.69 -5.04
C ALA A 83 -7.99 5.55 -4.02
N MET A 84 -9.32 5.43 -3.96
CA MET A 84 -10.12 6.11 -2.94
C MET A 84 -9.73 5.70 -1.52
N LEU A 85 -9.42 4.43 -1.29
CA LEU A 85 -8.97 3.94 0.03
C LEU A 85 -7.57 4.47 0.40
N VAL A 86 -6.67 4.59 -0.58
CA VAL A 86 -5.35 5.19 -0.37
C VAL A 86 -5.48 6.68 -0.03
N GLU A 87 -6.37 7.40 -0.72
CA GLU A 87 -6.66 8.81 -0.42
C GLU A 87 -7.26 8.99 0.98
N GLN A 88 -8.20 8.13 1.38
CA GLN A 88 -8.78 8.13 2.73
C GLN A 88 -7.75 7.84 3.84
N ALA A 89 -6.62 7.22 3.50
CA ALA A 89 -5.53 6.94 4.41
C ALA A 89 -4.44 8.03 4.43
N ASP A 90 -4.69 9.21 3.82
CA ASP A 90 -3.72 10.28 3.62
C ASP A 90 -2.51 9.86 2.75
N GLY A 91 -2.69 8.84 1.90
CA GLY A 91 -1.62 8.28 1.09
C GLY A 91 -1.11 9.23 0.01
N LEU A 92 -2.00 10.05 -0.57
CA LEU A 92 -1.62 11.00 -1.61
C LEU A 92 -0.65 12.05 -1.06
N GLN A 93 -0.99 12.64 0.07
CA GLN A 93 -0.20 13.68 0.75
C GLN A 93 1.17 13.14 1.17
N LYS A 94 1.23 11.89 1.65
CA LYS A 94 2.50 11.26 2.01
C LYS A 94 3.38 10.95 0.80
N ILE A 95 2.79 10.53 -0.32
CA ILE A 95 3.53 10.32 -1.58
C ILE A 95 4.05 11.66 -2.13
N GLU A 96 3.26 12.73 -2.09
CA GLU A 96 3.68 14.07 -2.49
C GLU A 96 4.83 14.59 -1.61
N ALA A 97 4.75 14.40 -0.30
CA ALA A 97 5.82 14.79 0.63
C ALA A 97 7.15 14.05 0.33
N LEU A 98 7.09 12.81 -0.15
CA LEU A 98 8.29 12.06 -0.57
C LEU A 98 8.95 12.63 -1.83
N GLN A 99 8.21 13.37 -2.68
CA GLN A 99 8.79 14.03 -3.86
C GLN A 99 9.56 15.32 -3.48
N GLU A 100 9.23 15.91 -2.33
CA GLU A 100 9.94 17.08 -1.78
C GLU A 100 11.12 16.70 -0.88
N ASP A 101 11.25 15.41 -0.54
CA ASP A 101 12.36 14.90 0.26
C ASP A 101 13.65 14.87 -0.59
N PRO A 102 14.75 15.54 -0.16
CA PRO A 102 15.99 15.67 -0.92
C PRO A 102 16.83 14.38 -1.01
N ASN A 103 16.23 13.19 -0.91
CA ASN A 103 16.90 11.89 -1.09
C ASN A 103 17.26 11.60 -2.57
N GLU A 104 18.00 12.52 -3.20
CA GLU A 104 18.93 12.25 -4.31
C GLU A 104 20.33 11.91 -3.79
#